data_AF-A0A956ELY0-F1
#
_entry.id   AF-A0A956ELY0-F1
#
_cell.length_a   1.000
_cell.length_b   1.000
_cell.length_c   1.000
_cell.angle_alpha   90.00
_cell.angle_beta   90.00
_cell.angle_gamma   90.00
#
_symmetry.space_group_name_H-M   'P 1'
#
loop_
_entity.id
_entity.type
_entity.pdbx_description
1 polymer ?
#
loop_
_entity_poly.entity_id
_entity_poly.type
_entity_poly.pdbx_seq_one_letter_code
_entity_poly.pdbx_strand_id
1 'polypeptide(L)'
;MPKRKQERPQLLGVKSVETRYLEDRQQLYTALKSLDRRSFMKVSAAALGATAGLSAPHGFQPISVAHAQTKQGKAQKFNFAYISDSHLYERKLNDRFVNQLMRAVDDVNALDPQPDFVFYGGDLAQLGQPKELELGAQILKTIKAPLKVMVGEHDWYFDMGEKWRELFGEPTYSFDHKGVHFVVLNSVVEKDFWTKRKLTPMERMRTVAGLDNGVQSSFTVGDAQREWLKKDLAKLPVTQPIVV
;
A
#
# COMPACT_ATOMS: atom_id res chain seq x y z
N MET A 1 -20.97 -32.78 -37.08
CA MET A 1 -19.98 -31.75 -37.47
C MET A 1 -19.38 -31.13 -36.20
N PRO A 2 -18.18 -31.54 -35.74
CA PRO A 2 -17.58 -30.95 -34.53
C PRO A 2 -16.85 -29.64 -34.87
N LYS A 3 -17.05 -28.63 -34.03
CA LYS A 3 -16.49 -27.27 -34.17
C LYS A 3 -14.97 -27.28 -33.95
N ARG A 4 -14.20 -26.75 -34.91
CA ARG A 4 -12.76 -26.46 -34.78
C ARG A 4 -12.54 -25.42 -33.67
N LYS A 5 -11.73 -25.77 -32.65
CA LYS A 5 -11.15 -24.80 -31.72
C LYS A 5 -10.17 -23.91 -32.51
N GLN A 6 -10.38 -22.60 -32.51
CA GLN A 6 -9.38 -21.63 -32.97
C GLN A 6 -8.26 -21.57 -31.94
N GLU A 7 -7.09 -22.07 -32.31
CA GLU A 7 -5.85 -21.88 -31.55
C GLU A 7 -5.37 -20.43 -31.75
N ARG A 8 -5.11 -19.73 -30.64
CA ARG A 8 -4.49 -18.41 -30.67
C ARG A 8 -3.01 -18.58 -31.07
N PRO A 9 -2.47 -17.76 -31.99
CA PRO A 9 -1.08 -17.87 -32.39
C PRO A 9 -0.16 -17.57 -31.20
N GLN A 10 0.71 -18.52 -30.86
CA GLN A 10 1.81 -18.31 -29.92
C GLN A 10 2.80 -17.32 -30.55
N LEU A 11 2.98 -16.16 -29.92
CA LEU A 11 4.06 -15.23 -30.24
C LEU A 11 5.40 -15.91 -29.89
N LEU A 12 5.98 -16.58 -30.87
CA LEU A 12 7.30 -17.21 -30.76
C LEU A 12 8.36 -16.13 -30.48
N GLY A 13 8.98 -16.21 -29.30
CA GLY A 13 10.24 -15.53 -28.99
C GLY A 13 10.23 -14.56 -27.80
N VAL A 14 9.07 -14.11 -27.32
CA VAL A 14 9.00 -13.22 -26.15
C VAL A 14 8.61 -14.03 -24.92
N LYS A 15 9.62 -14.46 -24.14
CA LYS A 15 9.39 -15.06 -22.82
C LYS A 15 8.80 -13.99 -21.89
N SER A 16 7.79 -14.38 -21.10
CA SER A 16 7.25 -13.50 -20.06
C SER A 16 8.32 -13.16 -19.02
N VAL A 17 8.17 -12.04 -18.31
CA VAL A 17 9.08 -11.65 -17.22
C VAL A 17 9.19 -12.76 -16.18
N GLU A 18 8.07 -13.41 -15.86
CA GLU A 18 8.01 -14.54 -14.93
C GLU A 18 8.80 -15.75 -15.45
N THR A 19 8.65 -16.09 -16.73
CA THR A 19 9.40 -17.19 -17.36
C THR A 19 10.90 -16.92 -17.34
N ARG A 20 11.33 -15.69 -17.66
CA ARG A 20 12.76 -15.30 -17.58
C ARG A 20 13.29 -15.40 -16.15
N TYR A 21 12.55 -14.87 -15.18
CA TYR A 21 12.91 -14.95 -13.77
C TYR A 21 13.07 -16.40 -13.28
N LEU A 22 12.14 -17.29 -13.65
CA LEU A 22 12.19 -18.69 -13.27
C LEU A 22 13.38 -19.43 -13.90
N GLU A 23 13.71 -19.11 -15.15
CA GLU A 23 14.89 -19.66 -15.83
C GLU A 23 16.20 -19.17 -15.21
N ASP A 24 16.33 -17.88 -14.96
CA ASP A 24 17.51 -17.28 -14.33
C ASP A 24 17.72 -17.86 -12.93
N ARG A 25 16.63 -18.02 -12.18
CA ARG A 25 16.63 -18.68 -10.87
C ARG A 25 17.08 -20.14 -10.96
N GLN A 26 16.61 -20.88 -11.97
CA GLN A 26 17.00 -22.27 -12.16
C GLN A 26 18.49 -22.41 -12.57
N GLN A 27 18.99 -21.49 -13.39
CA GLN A 27 20.41 -21.42 -13.76
C GLN A 27 21.27 -21.15 -12.53
N LEU A 28 20.87 -20.20 -11.67
CA LEU A 28 21.54 -19.91 -10.41
C LEU A 28 21.60 -21.15 -9.51
N TYR A 29 20.49 -21.86 -9.30
CA TYR A 29 20.48 -23.07 -8.48
C TYR A 29 21.33 -24.20 -9.05
N THR A 30 21.39 -24.33 -10.38
CA THR A 30 22.22 -25.32 -11.05
C THR A 30 23.70 -24.99 -10.87
N ALA A 31 24.06 -23.71 -11.02
CA ALA A 31 25.42 -23.23 -10.77
C ALA A 31 25.84 -23.36 -9.30
N LEU A 32 24.93 -23.14 -8.35
CA LEU A 32 25.21 -23.34 -6.92
C LEU A 32 25.49 -24.80 -6.58
N LYS A 33 24.83 -25.75 -7.26
CA LYS A 33 25.05 -27.20 -7.07
C LYS A 33 26.39 -27.69 -7.61
N SER A 34 26.99 -26.97 -8.57
CA SER A 34 28.30 -27.32 -9.15
C SER A 34 29.48 -26.63 -8.46
N LEU A 35 29.25 -25.78 -7.46
CA LEU A 35 30.31 -25.17 -6.67
C LEU A 35 30.96 -26.17 -5.70
N ASP A 36 32.28 -26.26 -5.73
CA ASP A 36 33.02 -26.97 -4.69
C ASP A 36 32.99 -26.19 -3.36
N ARG A 37 33.18 -26.88 -2.23
CA ARG A 37 33.11 -26.28 -0.88
C ARG A 37 34.03 -25.07 -0.70
N ARG A 38 35.22 -25.06 -1.33
CA ARG A 38 36.19 -23.95 -1.18
C ARG A 38 35.74 -22.75 -2.01
N SER A 39 35.22 -22.98 -3.21
CA SER A 39 34.62 -21.93 -4.05
C SER A 39 33.37 -21.34 -3.38
N PHE A 40 32.51 -22.19 -2.80
CA PHE A 40 31.37 -21.76 -2.01
C PHE A 40 31.79 -20.85 -0.84
N MET A 41 32.76 -21.27 -0.02
CA MET A 41 33.23 -20.44 1.11
C MET A 41 33.85 -19.12 0.66
N LYS A 42 34.56 -19.09 -0.47
CA LYS A 42 35.11 -17.84 -1.03
C LYS A 42 34.01 -16.90 -1.55
N VAL A 43 33.03 -17.43 -2.25
CA VAL A 43 31.87 -16.66 -2.75
C VAL A 43 31.03 -16.16 -1.58
N SER A 44 30.75 -16.99 -0.57
CA SER A 44 30.04 -16.59 0.64
C SER A 44 30.81 -15.53 1.43
N ALA A 45 32.13 -15.66 1.59
CA ALA A 45 32.95 -14.65 2.27
C ALA A 45 33.00 -13.32 1.49
N ALA A 46 33.09 -13.38 0.16
CA ALA A 46 33.05 -12.19 -0.70
C ALA A 46 31.66 -11.54 -0.68
N ALA A 47 30.59 -12.32 -0.68
CA ALA A 47 29.21 -11.83 -0.54
C ALA A 47 28.99 -11.18 0.82
N LEU A 48 29.44 -11.82 1.92
CA LEU A 48 29.40 -11.26 3.28
C LEU A 48 30.18 -9.95 3.38
N GLY A 49 31.37 -9.88 2.77
CA GLY A 49 32.18 -8.67 2.69
C GLY A 49 31.56 -7.55 1.83
N ALA A 50 30.87 -7.91 0.75
CA ALA A 50 30.11 -6.96 -0.07
C ALA A 50 28.82 -6.47 0.61
N THR A 51 28.23 -7.29 1.49
CA THR A 51 27.04 -6.93 2.28
C THR A 51 27.36 -6.21 3.59
N ALA A 52 28.63 -6.11 3.98
CA ALA A 52 29.07 -5.35 5.15
C ALA A 52 28.86 -3.84 4.90
N GLY A 53 27.62 -3.37 5.09
CA GLY A 53 27.17 -2.01 4.82
C GLY A 53 26.01 -1.90 3.82
N LEU A 54 25.64 -3.00 3.14
CA LEU A 54 24.40 -3.05 2.37
C LEU A 54 23.32 -3.68 3.24
N SER A 55 22.24 -2.91 3.46
CA SER A 55 20.99 -3.43 4.00
C SER A 55 20.62 -4.73 3.27
N ALA A 56 20.02 -5.70 3.98
CA ALA A 56 19.42 -6.85 3.31
C ALA A 56 18.52 -6.38 2.15
N PRO A 57 18.49 -7.06 1.00
CA PRO A 57 17.67 -6.65 -0.13
C PRO A 57 16.21 -6.52 0.34
N HIS A 58 15.72 -5.28 0.41
CA HIS A 58 14.42 -4.94 0.94
C HIS A 58 13.50 -4.45 -0.18
N GLY A 59 12.20 -4.73 -0.08
CA GLY A 59 11.22 -4.35 -1.10
C GLY A 59 10.84 -2.87 -1.13
N PHE A 60 11.43 -2.03 -0.26
CA PHE A 60 11.09 -0.61 -0.10
C PHE A 60 12.26 0.32 -0.44
N GLN A 61 11.96 1.61 -0.62
CA GLN A 61 12.95 2.66 -0.83
C GLN A 61 12.99 3.59 0.40
N PRO A 62 14.11 3.70 1.12
CA PRO A 62 14.23 4.70 2.18
C PRO A 62 14.27 6.11 1.57
N ILE A 63 13.43 7.01 2.10
CA ILE A 63 13.40 8.42 1.69
C ILE A 63 13.71 9.25 2.94
N SER A 64 14.70 10.15 2.82
CA SER A 64 14.96 11.15 3.86
C SER A 64 14.15 12.40 3.57
N VAL A 65 13.22 12.75 4.46
CA VAL A 65 12.47 14.00 4.36
C VAL A 65 13.27 15.13 5.03
N ALA A 66 13.47 16.24 4.33
CA ALA A 66 14.15 17.41 4.87
C ALA A 66 13.38 17.96 6.07
N HIS A 67 14.08 18.29 7.15
CA HIS A 67 13.46 18.80 8.37
C HIS A 67 13.18 20.29 8.21
N ALA A 68 11.96 20.73 8.54
CA ALA A 68 11.68 22.15 8.69
C ALA A 68 12.54 22.72 9.84
N GLN A 69 13.18 23.87 9.62
CA GLN A 69 13.98 24.55 10.64
C GLN A 69 13.07 25.03 11.78
N THR A 70 13.08 24.31 12.90
CA THR A 70 12.48 24.78 14.14
C THR A 70 13.34 25.92 14.70
N LYS A 71 12.78 27.14 14.79
CA LYS A 71 13.51 28.31 15.32
C LYS A 71 13.97 28.17 16.77
N GLN A 72 13.46 27.17 17.52
CA GLN A 72 13.91 26.84 18.87
C GLN A 72 13.78 25.33 19.10
N GLY A 73 14.91 24.61 19.15
CA GLY A 73 14.96 23.18 19.50
C GLY A 73 15.49 22.27 18.39
N LYS A 74 16.16 21.17 18.77
CA LYS A 74 16.61 20.11 17.85
C LYS A 74 15.38 19.32 17.40
N ALA A 75 15.01 19.39 16.11
CA ALA A 75 13.97 18.54 15.54
C ALA A 75 14.32 17.06 15.81
N GLN A 76 13.41 16.33 16.47
CA GLN A 76 13.65 14.93 16.82
C GLN A 76 13.45 14.07 15.58
N LYS A 77 14.49 13.35 15.16
CA LYS A 77 14.42 12.43 14.03
C LYS A 77 13.40 11.32 14.30
N PHE A 78 12.67 10.93 13.25
CA PHE A 78 11.71 9.85 13.28
C PHE A 78 11.56 9.24 11.90
N ASN A 79 11.11 7.99 11.86
CA ASN A 79 10.89 7.25 10.64
C ASN A 79 9.49 6.63 10.68
N PHE A 80 8.80 6.61 9.55
CA PHE A 80 7.59 5.84 9.38
C PHE A 80 7.68 5.02 8.09
N ALA A 81 7.01 3.88 8.04
CA ALA A 81 6.86 3.10 6.82
C ALA A 81 5.54 3.45 6.13
N TYR A 82 5.46 3.23 4.83
CA TYR A 82 4.26 3.49 4.02
C TYR A 82 4.00 2.28 3.11
N ILE A 83 2.82 1.67 3.26
CA ILE A 83 2.32 0.56 2.44
C ILE A 83 1.00 1.03 1.82
N SER A 84 0.69 0.71 0.57
CA SER A 84 -0.57 1.14 -0.08
C SER A 84 -0.95 0.21 -1.24
N ASP A 85 -2.15 0.38 -1.78
CA ASP A 85 -2.60 -0.18 -3.07
C ASP A 85 -2.49 -1.71 -3.16
N SER A 86 -2.86 -2.40 -2.08
CA SER A 86 -2.81 -3.87 -2.04
C SER A 86 -3.86 -4.52 -2.94
N HIS A 87 -4.98 -3.84 -3.17
CA HIS A 87 -6.07 -4.27 -4.07
C HIS A 87 -6.44 -5.76 -3.87
N LEU A 88 -6.79 -6.12 -2.64
CA LEU A 88 -7.09 -7.49 -2.28
C LEU A 88 -8.41 -7.95 -2.91
N TYR A 89 -8.39 -9.17 -3.43
CA TYR A 89 -9.58 -9.95 -3.76
C TYR A 89 -9.88 -10.94 -2.62
N GLU A 90 -11.09 -11.51 -2.58
CA GLU A 90 -11.35 -12.67 -1.73
C GLU A 90 -10.32 -13.77 -2.07
N ARG A 91 -9.67 -14.32 -1.04
CA ARG A 91 -8.51 -15.24 -1.15
C ARG A 91 -8.64 -16.35 -2.20
N LYS A 92 -9.86 -16.85 -2.42
CA LYS A 92 -10.14 -17.91 -3.41
C LYS A 92 -9.89 -17.48 -4.86
N LEU A 93 -9.88 -16.18 -5.16
CA LEU A 93 -9.69 -15.63 -6.49
C LEU A 93 -8.21 -15.46 -6.83
N ASN A 94 -7.41 -14.93 -5.88
CA ASN A 94 -6.01 -14.60 -6.14
C ASN A 94 -5.20 -14.44 -4.84
N ASP A 95 -4.23 -15.33 -4.63
CA ASP A 95 -3.30 -15.25 -3.49
C ASP A 95 -2.12 -14.30 -3.74
N ARG A 96 -1.88 -13.85 -4.97
CA ARG A 96 -0.71 -13.03 -5.32
C ARG A 96 -0.68 -11.72 -4.54
N PHE A 97 -1.80 -10.99 -4.50
CA PHE A 97 -1.92 -9.71 -3.81
C PHE A 97 -1.80 -9.87 -2.30
N VAL A 98 -2.41 -10.92 -1.76
CA VAL A 98 -2.28 -11.31 -0.34
C VAL A 98 -0.81 -11.57 0.02
N ASN A 99 -0.11 -12.37 -0.78
CA ASN A 99 1.30 -12.69 -0.53
C ASN A 99 2.20 -11.45 -0.62
N GLN A 100 1.88 -10.49 -1.49
CA GLN A 100 2.62 -9.22 -1.60
C GLN A 100 2.40 -8.35 -0.36
N LEU A 101 1.17 -8.19 0.11
CA LEU A 101 0.88 -7.45 1.34
C LEU A 101 1.53 -8.11 2.56
N MET A 102 1.43 -9.43 2.70
CA MET A 102 2.10 -10.16 3.79
C MET A 102 3.62 -9.93 3.77
N ARG A 103 4.25 -9.97 2.60
CA ARG A 103 5.68 -9.68 2.46
C ARG A 103 6.02 -8.24 2.84
N ALA A 104 5.20 -7.26 2.46
CA ALA A 104 5.42 -5.86 2.85
C ALA A 104 5.32 -5.69 4.38
N VAL A 105 4.38 -6.37 5.02
CA VAL A 105 4.25 -6.40 6.48
C VAL A 105 5.46 -7.06 7.14
N ASP A 106 5.93 -8.19 6.61
CA ASP A 106 7.12 -8.89 7.11
C ASP A 106 8.38 -8.02 6.99
N ASP A 107 8.57 -7.35 5.84
CA ASP A 107 9.68 -6.43 5.61
C ASP A 107 9.68 -5.27 6.63
N VAL A 108 8.51 -4.68 6.91
CA VAL A 108 8.37 -3.63 7.94
C VAL A 108 8.62 -4.17 9.34
N ASN A 109 8.10 -5.36 9.66
CA ASN A 109 8.27 -6.01 10.96
C ASN A 109 9.71 -6.49 11.24
N ALA A 110 10.54 -6.59 10.20
CA ALA A 110 11.95 -6.92 10.27
C ALA A 110 12.87 -5.70 10.45
N LEU A 111 12.34 -4.47 10.32
CA LEU A 111 13.11 -3.25 10.54
C LEU A 111 13.59 -3.14 12.00
N ASP A 112 14.87 -2.82 12.15
CA ASP A 112 15.51 -2.50 13.43
C ASP A 112 16.37 -1.23 13.27
N PRO A 113 16.03 -0.10 13.94
CA PRO A 113 14.88 0.06 14.82
C PRO A 113 13.54 -0.02 14.07
N GLN A 114 12.49 -0.42 14.79
CA GLN A 114 11.12 -0.35 14.27
C GLN A 114 10.73 1.10 13.92
N PRO A 115 9.91 1.32 12.88
CA PRO A 115 9.34 2.63 12.60
C PRO A 115 8.51 3.15 13.77
N ASP A 116 8.43 4.47 13.92
CA ASP A 116 7.58 5.12 14.92
C ASP A 116 6.09 4.81 14.69
N PHE A 117 5.68 4.66 13.43
CA PHE A 117 4.37 4.20 12.98
C PHE A 117 4.44 3.75 11.51
N VAL A 118 3.37 3.12 11.04
CA VAL A 118 3.18 2.71 9.65
C VAL A 118 1.93 3.37 9.11
N PHE A 119 2.03 4.00 7.94
CA PHE A 119 0.86 4.40 7.17
C PHE A 119 0.45 3.26 6.23
N TYR A 120 -0.85 2.96 6.22
CA TYR A 120 -1.47 2.24 5.12
C TYR A 120 -2.27 3.23 4.27
N GLY A 121 -1.84 3.43 3.02
CA GLY A 121 -2.23 4.54 2.13
C GLY A 121 -3.60 4.44 1.45
N GLY A 122 -4.38 3.39 1.72
CA GLY A 122 -5.67 3.15 1.08
C GLY A 122 -5.59 2.06 0.02
N ASP A 123 -6.73 1.81 -0.62
CA ASP A 123 -6.93 0.76 -1.63
C ASP A 123 -6.50 -0.62 -1.10
N LEU A 124 -7.04 -0.96 0.06
CA LEU A 124 -6.87 -2.27 0.68
C LEU A 124 -7.66 -3.33 -0.08
N ALA A 125 -8.93 -3.05 -0.38
CA ALA A 125 -9.79 -3.90 -1.18
C ALA A 125 -9.64 -3.59 -2.69
N GLN A 126 -10.04 -4.51 -3.55
CA GLN A 126 -10.21 -4.21 -4.97
C GLN A 126 -11.62 -3.67 -5.26
N LEU A 127 -12.64 -4.18 -4.60
CA LEU A 127 -14.05 -3.87 -4.90
C LEU A 127 -14.82 -3.46 -3.63
N GLY A 128 -14.12 -3.01 -2.59
CA GLY A 128 -14.71 -2.53 -1.35
C GLY A 128 -15.57 -3.57 -0.63
N GLN A 129 -15.48 -4.84 -1.01
CA GLN A 129 -16.36 -5.86 -0.46
C GLN A 129 -15.92 -6.18 0.98
N PRO A 130 -16.88 -6.46 1.90
CA PRO A 130 -16.55 -6.65 3.31
C PRO A 130 -15.46 -7.71 3.56
N LYS A 131 -15.50 -8.83 2.83
CA LYS A 131 -14.50 -9.90 2.97
C LYS A 131 -13.09 -9.49 2.53
N GLU A 132 -12.98 -8.58 1.56
CA GLU A 132 -11.68 -8.07 1.06
C GLU A 132 -11.07 -7.16 2.13
N LEU A 133 -11.87 -6.24 2.68
CA LEU A 133 -11.48 -5.35 3.78
C LEU A 133 -11.13 -6.12 5.05
N GLU A 134 -11.93 -7.12 5.43
CA GLU A 134 -11.69 -7.98 6.60
C GLU A 134 -10.38 -8.76 6.47
N LEU A 135 -10.11 -9.33 5.30
CA LEU A 135 -8.85 -10.03 5.02
C LEU A 135 -7.66 -9.09 5.16
N GLY A 136 -7.75 -7.90 4.55
CA GLY A 136 -6.71 -6.89 4.66
C GLY A 136 -6.48 -6.44 6.10
N ALA A 137 -7.55 -6.14 6.85
CA ALA A 137 -7.47 -5.75 8.26
C ALA A 137 -6.81 -6.84 9.12
N GLN A 138 -7.09 -8.12 8.84
CA GLN A 138 -6.43 -9.25 9.53
C GLN A 138 -4.92 -9.27 9.27
N ILE A 139 -4.48 -9.03 8.04
CA ILE A 139 -3.06 -8.99 7.68
C ILE A 139 -2.39 -7.77 8.33
N LEU A 140 -2.98 -6.58 8.20
CA LEU A 140 -2.45 -5.34 8.76
C LEU A 140 -2.34 -5.37 10.29
N LYS A 141 -3.21 -6.11 10.98
CA LYS A 141 -3.12 -6.32 12.44
C LYS A 141 -1.82 -7.01 12.88
N THR A 142 -1.09 -7.66 11.98
CA THR A 142 0.20 -8.30 12.29
C THR A 142 1.39 -7.35 12.25
N ILE A 143 1.19 -6.09 11.84
CA ILE A 143 2.21 -5.03 11.92
C ILE A 143 2.52 -4.74 13.40
N LYS A 144 3.81 -4.71 13.76
CA LYS A 144 4.29 -4.49 15.13
C LYS A 144 4.23 -3.02 15.55
N ALA A 145 4.55 -2.11 14.64
CA ALA A 145 4.52 -0.67 14.89
C ALA A 145 3.07 -0.13 14.86
N PRO A 146 2.81 1.04 15.50
CA PRO A 146 1.48 1.67 15.46
C PRO A 146 1.01 1.90 14.02
N LEU A 147 -0.22 1.50 13.70
CA LEU A 147 -0.79 1.63 12.37
C LEU A 147 -1.67 2.89 12.25
N LYS A 148 -1.52 3.61 11.13
CA LYS A 148 -2.34 4.75 10.71
C LYS A 148 -2.92 4.42 9.34
N VAL A 149 -4.23 4.30 9.22
CA VAL A 149 -4.89 3.84 7.99
C VAL A 149 -5.55 5.03 7.29
N MET A 150 -5.36 5.11 5.98
CA MET A 150 -6.00 6.04 5.06
C MET A 150 -7.03 5.26 4.23
N VAL A 151 -8.01 5.98 3.69
CA VAL A 151 -9.04 5.39 2.84
C VAL A 151 -8.72 5.64 1.38
N GLY A 152 -8.83 4.60 0.55
CA GLY A 152 -8.80 4.73 -0.91
C GLY A 152 -10.19 4.55 -1.52
N GLU A 153 -10.34 4.85 -2.81
CA GLU A 153 -11.64 4.76 -3.47
C GLU A 153 -12.12 3.32 -3.58
N HIS A 154 -11.18 2.37 -3.72
CA HIS A 154 -11.50 0.95 -3.77
C HIS A 154 -12.00 0.39 -2.44
N ASP A 155 -11.89 1.15 -1.36
CA ASP A 155 -12.38 0.78 -0.03
C ASP A 155 -13.77 1.35 0.30
N TRP A 156 -14.26 2.31 -0.49
CA TRP A 156 -15.34 3.20 -0.06
C TRP A 156 -16.68 2.93 -0.74
N TYR A 157 -16.71 2.75 -2.07
CA TYR A 157 -17.94 2.95 -2.84
C TYR A 157 -18.92 1.78 -2.86
N PHE A 158 -18.51 0.60 -2.40
CA PHE A 158 -19.39 -0.55 -2.27
C PHE A 158 -20.52 -0.25 -1.27
N ASP A 159 -20.18 0.05 -0.02
CA ASP A 159 -21.13 0.33 1.07
C ASP A 159 -21.07 1.77 1.61
N MET A 160 -20.44 2.69 0.85
CA MET A 160 -20.21 4.08 1.27
C MET A 160 -19.36 4.19 2.55
N GLY A 161 -18.40 3.27 2.70
CA GLY A 161 -17.41 3.23 3.77
C GLY A 161 -17.94 2.71 5.10
N GLU A 162 -19.09 2.02 5.12
CA GLU A 162 -19.66 1.47 6.34
C GLU A 162 -18.72 0.44 6.97
N LYS A 163 -18.33 -0.59 6.20
CA LYS A 163 -17.41 -1.60 6.70
C LYS A 163 -16.01 -1.05 6.97
N TRP A 164 -15.54 -0.12 6.15
CA TRP A 164 -14.24 0.51 6.37
C TRP A 164 -14.21 1.24 7.72
N ARG A 165 -15.26 2.01 8.05
CA ARG A 165 -15.36 2.71 9.34
C ARG A 165 -15.47 1.75 10.52
N GLU A 166 -16.18 0.63 10.35
CA GLU A 166 -16.24 -0.43 11.37
C GLU A 166 -14.84 -0.97 11.72
N LEU A 167 -13.98 -1.15 10.71
CA LEU A 167 -12.66 -1.75 10.87
C LEU A 167 -11.59 -0.74 11.32
N PHE A 168 -11.63 0.49 10.81
CA PHE A 168 -10.53 1.47 10.95
C PHE A 168 -10.91 2.77 11.65
N GLY A 169 -12.20 2.99 11.94
CA GLY A 169 -12.70 4.18 12.62
C GLY A 169 -12.96 5.35 11.67
N GLU A 170 -12.77 6.58 12.17
CA GLU A 170 -13.01 7.78 11.37
C GLU A 170 -11.99 7.92 10.22
N PRO A 171 -12.42 8.20 8.98
CA PRO A 171 -11.53 8.30 7.83
C PRO A 171 -10.81 9.65 7.74
N THR A 172 -11.08 10.54 8.69
CA THR A 172 -10.48 11.86 8.79
C THR A 172 -10.07 12.09 10.23
N TYR A 173 -8.78 12.29 10.44
CA TYR A 173 -8.22 12.47 11.77
C TYR A 173 -6.86 13.17 11.68
N SER A 174 -6.36 13.64 12.81
CA SER A 174 -5.01 14.18 12.93
C SER A 174 -4.32 13.68 14.19
N PHE A 175 -3.00 13.77 14.20
CA PHE A 175 -2.18 13.45 15.36
C PHE A 175 -0.84 14.17 15.30
N ASP A 176 -0.27 14.47 16.47
CA ASP A 176 1.07 15.02 16.56
C ASP A 176 2.09 13.92 16.79
N HIS A 177 3.22 14.00 16.09
CA HIS A 177 4.37 13.15 16.34
C HIS A 177 5.66 13.95 16.28
N LYS A 178 6.38 14.00 17.40
CA LYS A 178 7.71 14.65 17.51
C LYS A 178 7.76 16.08 16.94
N GLY A 179 6.70 16.84 17.17
CA GLY A 179 6.58 18.24 16.76
C GLY A 179 6.05 18.46 15.33
N VAL A 180 5.72 17.40 14.60
CA VAL A 180 5.03 17.46 13.30
C VAL A 180 3.57 17.10 13.50
N HIS A 181 2.67 17.89 12.91
CA HIS A 181 1.25 17.61 12.89
C HIS A 181 0.88 16.83 11.63
N PHE A 182 0.35 15.62 11.78
CA PHE A 182 -0.11 14.78 10.69
C PHE A 182 -1.62 14.91 10.53
N VAL A 183 -2.07 15.08 9.29
CA VAL A 183 -3.48 15.13 8.92
C VAL A 183 -3.74 13.99 7.95
N VAL A 184 -4.78 13.21 8.21
CA VAL A 184 -5.29 12.20 7.29
C VAL A 184 -6.67 12.65 6.81
N LEU A 185 -6.82 12.76 5.49
CA LEU A 185 -8.05 13.19 4.84
C LEU A 185 -8.65 12.05 4.04
N ASN A 186 -9.98 11.99 3.99
CA ASN A 186 -10.68 11.22 2.97
C ASN A 186 -10.78 12.10 1.72
N SER A 187 -9.84 11.87 0.80
CA SER A 187 -9.73 12.56 -0.49
C SER A 187 -10.57 11.93 -1.59
N VAL A 188 -11.37 10.90 -1.29
CA VAL A 188 -12.14 10.15 -2.27
C VAL A 188 -13.61 10.56 -2.29
N VAL A 189 -13.95 11.80 -1.91
CA VAL A 189 -15.35 12.27 -1.91
C VAL A 189 -15.79 12.66 -3.31
N GLU A 190 -16.81 11.96 -3.82
CA GLU A 190 -17.50 12.24 -5.09
C GLU A 190 -18.89 12.83 -4.85
N LYS A 191 -19.38 13.61 -5.82
CA LYS A 191 -20.74 14.12 -5.81
C LYS A 191 -21.74 12.97 -5.99
N ASP A 192 -22.76 12.93 -5.16
CA ASP A 192 -23.80 11.90 -5.27
C ASP A 192 -24.57 12.00 -6.59
N PHE A 193 -24.26 11.08 -7.50
CA PHE A 193 -25.03 10.78 -8.70
C PHE A 193 -25.69 9.40 -8.66
N TRP A 194 -25.31 8.58 -7.68
CA TRP A 194 -25.76 7.18 -7.56
C TRP A 194 -27.17 7.07 -7.00
N THR A 195 -27.58 7.95 -6.08
CA THR A 195 -28.92 7.90 -5.45
C THR A 195 -30.01 8.14 -6.48
N LYS A 196 -29.87 9.19 -7.31
CA LYS A 196 -30.83 9.50 -8.38
C LYS A 196 -30.92 8.38 -9.41
N ARG A 197 -29.81 7.71 -9.70
CA ARG A 197 -29.72 6.59 -10.65
C ARG A 197 -30.06 5.23 -10.03
N LYS A 198 -30.27 5.17 -8.72
CA LYS A 198 -30.54 3.94 -7.94
C LYS A 198 -29.49 2.85 -8.19
N LEU A 199 -28.21 3.25 -8.25
CA LEU A 199 -27.12 2.30 -8.45
C LEU A 199 -26.99 1.38 -7.24
N THR A 200 -26.86 0.08 -7.51
CA THR A 200 -26.51 -0.93 -6.52
C THR A 200 -25.09 -0.70 -5.97
N PRO A 201 -24.75 -1.26 -4.79
CA PRO A 201 -23.38 -1.27 -4.26
C PRO A 201 -22.30 -1.61 -5.31
N MET A 202 -22.50 -2.71 -6.05
CA MET A 202 -21.54 -3.14 -7.05
C MET A 202 -21.50 -2.24 -8.28
N GLU A 203 -22.61 -1.63 -8.70
CA GLU A 203 -22.60 -0.68 -9.81
C GLU A 203 -21.86 0.61 -9.45
N ARG A 204 -22.03 1.12 -8.22
CA ARG A 204 -21.23 2.24 -7.70
C ARG A 204 -19.75 1.89 -7.71
N MET A 205 -19.40 0.77 -7.08
CA MET A 205 -18.00 0.35 -6.99
C MET A 205 -17.40 0.14 -8.38
N ARG A 206 -18.09 -0.51 -9.31
CA ARG A 206 -17.59 -0.71 -10.68
C ARG A 206 -17.43 0.59 -11.46
N THR A 207 -18.25 1.60 -11.16
CA THR A 207 -18.09 2.92 -11.77
C THR A 207 -16.75 3.51 -11.34
N VAL A 208 -16.47 3.48 -10.03
CA VAL A 208 -15.28 4.11 -9.45
C VAL A 208 -14.00 3.31 -9.66
N ALA A 209 -14.07 1.98 -9.59
CA ALA A 209 -12.92 1.09 -9.79
C ALA A 209 -12.39 1.08 -11.24
N GLY A 210 -13.13 1.69 -12.18
CA GLY A 210 -12.69 1.85 -13.56
C GLY A 210 -11.85 3.11 -13.71
N LEU A 211 -10.59 2.95 -14.15
CA LEU A 211 -9.64 4.05 -14.37
C LEU A 211 -10.17 5.14 -15.32
N ASP A 212 -11.01 4.75 -16.28
CA ASP A 212 -11.65 5.68 -17.23
C ASP A 212 -13.17 5.43 -17.24
N ASN A 213 -13.94 6.35 -16.65
CA ASN A 213 -15.39 6.38 -16.82
C ASN A 213 -15.86 7.82 -17.07
N GLY A 214 -16.71 8.02 -18.07
CA GLY A 214 -17.24 9.35 -18.43
C GLY A 214 -18.37 9.83 -17.52
N VAL A 215 -18.53 9.22 -16.34
CA VAL A 215 -19.72 9.33 -15.50
C VAL A 215 -19.41 10.04 -14.18
N GLN A 216 -18.21 9.81 -13.65
CA GLN A 216 -17.71 10.32 -12.39
C GLN A 216 -17.08 11.72 -12.55
N SER A 217 -17.06 12.49 -11.47
CA SER A 217 -16.35 13.76 -11.41
C SER A 217 -14.93 13.54 -10.87
N SER A 218 -14.17 14.60 -10.65
CA SER A 218 -12.95 14.50 -9.87
C SER A 218 -13.28 14.28 -8.39
N PHE A 219 -12.50 13.43 -7.72
CA PHE A 219 -12.57 13.33 -6.28
C PHE A 219 -12.16 14.63 -5.59
N THR A 220 -12.71 14.83 -4.40
CA THR A 220 -12.48 16.03 -3.59
C THR A 220 -12.31 15.67 -2.12
N VAL A 221 -11.77 16.62 -1.36
CA VAL A 221 -11.88 16.66 0.10
C VAL A 221 -13.15 17.48 0.41
N GLY A 222 -14.25 16.82 0.75
CA GLY A 222 -15.58 17.45 0.84
C GLY A 222 -15.69 18.62 1.84
N ASP A 223 -16.75 19.44 1.74
CA ASP A 223 -16.92 20.68 2.52
C ASP A 223 -16.80 20.48 4.04
N ALA A 224 -17.50 19.48 4.59
CA ALA A 224 -17.46 19.18 6.02
C ALA A 224 -16.03 18.89 6.51
N GLN A 225 -15.24 18.22 5.69
CA GLN A 225 -13.86 17.84 5.98
C GLN A 225 -12.92 19.05 5.88
N ARG A 226 -13.14 19.95 4.91
CA ARG A 226 -12.41 21.23 4.84
C ARG A 226 -12.69 22.13 6.04
N GLU A 227 -13.93 22.17 6.51
CA GLU A 227 -14.28 22.92 7.73
C GLU A 227 -13.69 22.29 8.99
N TRP A 228 -13.65 20.96 9.08
CA TRP A 228 -12.91 20.26 10.12
C TRP A 228 -11.42 20.61 10.09
N LEU A 229 -10.79 20.55 8.90
CA LEU A 229 -9.37 20.83 8.72
C LEU A 229 -9.02 22.26 9.15
N LYS A 230 -9.85 23.25 8.78
CA LYS A 230 -9.66 24.64 9.24
C LYS A 230 -9.66 24.75 10.76
N LYS A 231 -10.60 24.07 11.43
CA LYS A 231 -10.69 24.09 12.91
C LYS A 231 -9.52 23.38 13.56
N ASP A 232 -9.01 22.34 12.93
CA ASP A 232 -7.89 21.58 13.46
C ASP A 232 -6.60 22.38 13.37
N LEU A 233 -6.30 22.93 12.19
CA LEU A 233 -5.12 23.75 11.95
C LEU A 233 -5.12 25.09 12.70
N ALA A 234 -6.30 25.65 13.01
CA ALA A 234 -6.42 26.88 13.79
C ALA A 234 -5.84 26.78 15.21
N LYS A 235 -5.65 25.56 15.73
CA LYS A 235 -5.07 25.31 17.06
C LYS A 235 -3.53 25.36 17.05
N LEU A 236 -2.91 25.29 15.87
CA LEU A 236 -1.48 25.10 15.71
C LEU A 236 -0.75 26.44 15.55
N PRO A 237 0.47 26.57 16.09
CA PRO A 237 1.35 27.67 15.73
C PRO A 237 1.65 27.66 14.23
N VAL A 238 1.70 28.84 13.59
CA VAL A 238 2.02 28.99 12.16
C VAL A 238 3.38 28.43 11.74
N THR A 239 4.25 28.13 12.71
CA THR A 239 5.58 27.55 12.51
C THR A 239 5.60 26.03 12.67
N GLN A 240 4.50 25.40 13.11
CA GLN A 240 4.46 23.95 13.30
C GLN A 240 4.42 23.27 11.92
N PRO A 241 5.36 22.33 11.62
CA PRO A 241 5.33 21.59 10.38
C PRO A 241 4.10 20.69 10.29
N ILE A 242 3.51 20.61 9.10
CA ILE A 242 2.33 19.80 8.82
C ILE A 242 2.64 18.82 7.69
N VAL A 243 2.17 17.59 7.83
CA VAL A 243 2.10 16.58 6.76
C VAL A 243 0.62 16.27 6.54
N VAL A 244 0.17 16.36 5.29
CA VAL A 244 -1.21 16.07 4.86
C VAL A 244 -1.15 14.97 3.82
#